data_AF-A0A7W0LEP8-F1
#
_entry.id   AF-A0A7W0LEP8-F1
#
_cell.length_a   1.000
_cell.length_b   1.000
_cell.length_c   1.000
_cell.angle_alpha   90.00
_cell.angle_beta   90.00
_cell.angle_gamma   90.00
#
_symmetry.space_group_name_H-M   'P 1'
#
loop_
_entity.id
_entity.type
_entity.pdbx_description
1 polymer ?
#
loop_
_entity_poly.entity_id
_entity_poly.type
_entity_poly.pdbx_seq_one_letter_code
_entity_poly.pdbx_strand_id
1 'polypeptide(L)'
;QVMTAVVVCANDDERSDVVTTDVHVLRMSDADIEWYVSTGEPMGKAGAYAIQGRGARFIDRIHGSWSNVVGLPIHAVHRLLG
;
A
#
# COMPACT_ATOMS: atom_id res chain seq x y z
N GLN A 1 8.44 -1.16 3.63
CA GLN A 1 7.30 -0.60 4.39
C GLN A 1 6.46 0.25 3.46
N VAL A 2 5.16 0.35 3.71
CA VAL A 2 4.24 1.26 3.02
C VAL A 2 3.67 2.23 4.04
N MET A 3 3.78 3.52 3.76
CA MET A 3 3.29 4.59 4.62
C MET A 3 2.25 5.40 3.86
N THR A 4 1.06 5.54 4.44
CA THR A 4 0.03 6.45 3.92
C THR A 4 -0.34 7.45 5.01
N ALA A 5 -0.21 8.72 4.67
CA ALA A 5 -0.68 9.82 5.49
C ALA A 5 -2.13 10.16 5.12
N VAL A 6 -2.95 10.45 6.13
CA VAL A 6 -4.30 10.99 5.97
C VAL A 6 -4.39 12.29 6.74
N VAL A 7 -5.03 13.29 6.13
CA VAL A 7 -5.36 14.57 6.76
C VAL A 7 -6.84 14.83 6.56
N VAL A 8 -7.54 15.18 7.64
CA VAL A 8 -8.94 15.60 7.65
C VAL A 8 -8.98 17.06 8.10
N CYS A 9 -9.53 17.93 7.25
CA CYS A 9 -9.69 19.36 7.53
C CYS A 9 -11.18 19.70 7.60
N ALA A 10 -11.65 20.27 8.70
CA ALA A 10 -13.05 20.70 8.87
C ALA A 10 -13.17 21.84 9.88
N ASN A 11 -13.92 22.91 9.57
CA ASN A 11 -14.22 24.02 10.49
C ASN A 11 -13.00 24.57 11.25
N ASP A 12 -11.93 24.91 10.53
CA ASP A 12 -10.62 25.34 11.06
C ASP A 12 -9.88 24.32 11.93
N ASP A 13 -10.36 23.08 12.03
CA ASP A 13 -9.67 21.95 12.65
C ASP A 13 -8.94 21.11 11.59
N GLU A 14 -7.73 20.66 11.92
CA GLU A 14 -6.92 19.76 11.11
C GLU A 14 -6.46 18.59 11.96
N ARG A 15 -6.79 17.37 11.52
CA ARG A 15 -6.36 16.14 12.18
C ARG A 15 -5.64 15.26 11.18
N SER A 16 -4.50 14.73 11.56
CA SER A 16 -3.70 13.87 10.70
C SER A 16 -3.24 12.60 11.41
N ASP A 17 -3.02 11.54 10.63
CA ASP A 17 -2.42 10.30 11.09
C ASP A 17 -1.57 9.71 9.95
N VAL A 18 -0.54 8.95 10.31
CA VAL A 18 0.30 8.21 9.36
C VAL A 18 0.26 6.74 9.73
N VAL A 19 -0.24 5.91 8.82
CA VAL A 19 -0.28 4.47 9.03
C VAL A 19 0.87 3.81 8.29
N THR A 20 1.65 3.02 9.03
CA THR A 20 2.76 2.23 8.48
C THR A 20 2.35 0.76 8.45
N THR A 21 2.58 0.11 7.31
CA THR A 21 2.38 -1.32 7.13
C THR A 21 3.66 -1.95 6.60
N ASP A 22 4.09 -3.04 7.23
CA ASP A 22 5.18 -3.86 6.70
C ASP A 22 4.62 -4.86 5.69
N VAL A 23 5.23 -4.88 4.50
CA VAL A 23 4.86 -5.78 3.40
C VAL A 23 6.08 -6.64 3.13
N HIS A 24 5.94 -7.95 3.33
CA HIS A 24 6.99 -8.92 3.07
C HIS A 24 6.81 -9.48 1.67
N VAL A 25 7.78 -9.20 0.81
CA VAL A 25 7.81 -9.69 -0.57
C VAL A 25 8.69 -10.93 -0.62
N LEU A 26 8.23 -11.97 -1.31
CA LEU A 26 9.01 -13.15 -1.62
C LEU A 26 10.23 -12.79 -2.47
N ARG A 27 11.27 -13.61 -2.39
CA ARG A 27 12.40 -13.49 -3.30
C ARG A 27 11.93 -13.85 -4.72
N MET A 28 12.02 -12.88 -5.62
CA MET A 28 11.67 -13.05 -7.04
C MET A 28 12.91 -13.50 -7.82
N SER A 29 12.72 -14.40 -8.78
CA SER A 29 13.74 -14.69 -9.80
C SER A 29 13.73 -13.61 -10.90
N ASP A 30 14.79 -13.54 -11.70
CA ASP A 30 14.82 -12.62 -12.85
C ASP A 30 13.68 -12.87 -13.82
N ALA A 31 13.31 -14.15 -14.02
CA ALA A 31 12.15 -14.52 -14.84
C ALA A 31 10.81 -14.04 -14.27
N ASP A 32 10.65 -14.05 -12.94
CA ASP A 32 9.45 -13.49 -12.29
C ASP A 32 9.38 -11.97 -12.48
N ILE A 33 10.51 -11.29 -12.39
CA ILE A 33 10.62 -9.84 -12.57
C ILE A 33 10.30 -9.48 -14.03
N GLU A 34 10.94 -10.15 -14.99
CA GLU A 34 10.71 -9.94 -16.43
C GLU A 34 9.24 -10.16 -16.81
N TRP A 35 8.67 -11.27 -16.35
CA TRP A 35 7.24 -11.54 -16.55
C TRP A 35 6.37 -10.45 -15.94
N TYR A 36 6.69 -10.01 -14.72
CA TYR A 36 5.86 -9.01 -14.05
C TYR A 36 5.91 -7.67 -14.77
N VAL A 37 7.10 -7.23 -15.17
CA VAL A 37 7.31 -6.02 -15.97
C VAL A 37 6.59 -6.11 -17.32
N SER A 38 6.62 -7.27 -17.99
CA SER A 38 5.95 -7.45 -19.28
C SER A 38 4.42 -7.30 -19.22
N THR A 39 3.82 -7.41 -18.03
CA THR A 39 2.38 -7.18 -17.84
C THR A 39 1.99 -5.70 -17.85
N GLY A 40 2.95 -4.79 -17.67
CA GLY A 40 2.71 -3.36 -17.49
C GLY A 40 2.10 -2.99 -16.13
N GLU A 41 1.62 -3.95 -15.33
CA GLU A 41 1.06 -3.70 -14.00
C GLU A 41 1.99 -2.93 -13.05
N PRO A 42 3.32 -3.22 -12.96
CA PRO A 42 4.19 -2.46 -12.06
C PRO A 42 4.38 -0.99 -12.48
N MET A 43 4.06 -0.62 -13.72
CA MET A 43 4.28 0.74 -14.22
C MET A 43 3.35 1.74 -13.54
N GLY A 44 3.90 2.90 -13.18
CA GLY A 44 3.15 3.96 -12.49
C GLY A 44 2.81 3.67 -11.03
N LYS A 45 3.31 2.57 -10.46
CA LYS A 45 3.15 2.24 -9.03
C LYS A 45 4.42 2.51 -8.25
N ALA A 46 4.30 3.20 -7.12
CA ALA A 46 5.43 3.39 -6.21
C ALA A 46 5.93 2.03 -5.71
N GLY A 47 7.24 1.80 -5.82
CA GLY A 47 7.86 0.51 -5.50
C GLY A 47 7.64 -0.59 -6.56
N ALA A 48 7.09 -0.25 -7.73
CA ALA A 48 6.89 -1.15 -8.87
C ALA A 48 6.17 -2.45 -8.50
N TYR A 49 5.20 -2.39 -7.59
CA TYR A 49 4.36 -3.54 -7.25
C TYR A 49 2.93 -3.13 -6.94
N ALA A 50 2.02 -4.09 -7.05
CA ALA A 50 0.63 -3.94 -6.68
C ALA A 50 0.25 -5.02 -5.67
N ILE A 51 -0.32 -4.61 -4.53
CA ILE A 51 -0.91 -5.54 -3.55
C ILE A 51 -2.18 -6.22 -4.08
N GLN A 52 -2.79 -5.64 -5.12
CA GLN A 52 -3.93 -6.16 -5.85
C GLN A 52 -3.50 -6.49 -7.28
N GLY A 53 -3.95 -7.63 -7.81
CA GLY A 53 -3.63 -8.06 -9.17
C GLY A 53 -2.49 -9.08 -9.22
N ARG A 54 -1.67 -9.03 -10.28
CA ARG A 54 -0.63 -10.04 -10.56
C ARG A 54 0.51 -10.00 -9.53
N GLY A 55 0.86 -8.80 -9.07
CA GLY A 55 1.90 -8.57 -8.06
C GLY A 55 1.59 -9.22 -6.70
N ALA A 56 0.31 -9.47 -6.39
CA ALA A 56 -0.09 -10.11 -5.14
C ALA A 56 0.52 -11.50 -4.94
N ARG A 57 0.86 -12.20 -6.04
CA ARG A 57 1.56 -13.49 -6.02
C ARG A 57 2.91 -13.43 -5.30
N PHE A 58 3.56 -12.27 -5.28
CA PHE A 58 4.88 -12.11 -4.69
C PHE A 58 4.82 -11.64 -3.23
N ILE A 59 3.64 -11.48 -2.63
CA ILE A 59 3.49 -11.01 -1.26
C ILE A 59 3.33 -12.22 -0.34
N ASP A 60 4.28 -12.40 0.58
CA ASP A 60 4.27 -13.46 1.58
C ASP A 60 3.28 -13.14 2.70
N ARG A 61 3.42 -11.95 3.29
CA ARG A 61 2.59 -11.50 4.42
C ARG A 61 2.61 -10.00 4.58
N ILE A 62 1.63 -9.51 5.33
CA ILE A 62 1.47 -8.10 5.70
C ILE A 62 1.35 -8.01 7.21
N HIS A 63 2.09 -7.08 7.82
CA HIS A 63 1.95 -6.72 9.23
C HIS A 63 1.50 -5.26 9.33
N GLY A 64 0.22 -5.07 9.66
CA GLY A 64 -0.41 -3.75 9.71
C GLY A 64 -1.73 -3.73 8.95
N SER A 65 -2.05 -2.58 8.36
CA SER A 65 -3.33 -2.38 7.66
C SER A 65 -3.23 -2.72 6.17
N TRP A 66 -4.12 -3.60 5.68
CA TRP A 66 -4.23 -3.86 4.25
C TRP A 66 -4.78 -2.66 3.47
N SER A 67 -5.79 -1.96 4.02
CA SER A 67 -6.36 -0.78 3.38
C SER A 67 -5.36 0.37 3.27
N ASN A 68 -4.42 0.46 4.21
CA ASN A 68 -3.25 1.33 4.10
C ASN A 68 -2.41 1.00 2.86
N VAL A 69 -2.09 -0.28 2.62
CA VAL A 69 -1.29 -0.70 1.45
C VAL A 69 -2.02 -0.43 0.13
N VAL A 70 -3.35 -0.53 0.13
CA VAL A 70 -4.18 -0.15 -1.03
C VAL A 70 -4.13 1.36 -1.29
N GLY A 71 -3.92 2.18 -0.25
CA GLY A 71 -3.72 3.62 -0.35
C GLY A 71 -4.67 4.48 0.49
N LEU A 72 -5.56 3.88 1.28
CA LEU A 72 -6.39 4.62 2.23
C LEU A 72 -6.63 3.82 3.52
N PRO A 73 -5.99 4.17 4.66
CA PRO A 73 -6.16 3.45 5.92
C PRO A 73 -7.53 3.75 6.55
N ILE A 74 -8.56 3.00 6.15
CA ILE A 74 -9.98 3.22 6.53
C ILE A 74 -10.17 3.37 8.05
N HIS A 75 -9.51 2.54 8.87
CA HIS A 75 -9.63 2.63 10.32
C HIS A 75 -9.08 3.95 10.89
N ALA A 76 -7.97 4.46 10.34
CA ALA A 76 -7.45 5.76 10.72
C ALA A 76 -8.38 6.89 10.28
N VAL A 77 -8.91 6.82 9.03
CA VAL A 77 -9.92 7.77 8.54
C VAL A 77 -11.13 7.83 9.48
N HIS A 78 -11.69 6.69 9.86
CA HIS A 78 -12.82 6.62 10.78
C HIS A 78 -12.49 7.28 12.14
N ARG A 79 -11.33 6.96 12.73
CA ARG A 79 -10.87 7.58 13.98
C ARG A 79 -10.72 9.10 13.89
N LEU A 80 -10.26 9.62 12.75
CA LEU A 80 -10.06 11.06 12.56
C LEU A 80 -11.38 11.82 12.39
N LEU A 81 -12.40 11.16 11.82
CA LEU A 81 -13.73 11.75 11.62
C LEU A 81 -14.56 11.84 12.90
N GLY A 82 -14.32 10.95 13.88
CA GLY A 82 -15.07 10.90 15.14
C GLY A 82 -16.22 9.92 15.08
#